data_AF-A0A8S0Q9P8-F1
#
_entry.id   AF-A0A8S0Q9P8-F1
#
_cell.length_a   1.000
_cell.length_b   1.000
_cell.length_c   1.000
_cell.angle_alpha   90.00
_cell.angle_beta   90.00
_cell.angle_gamma   90.00
#
_symmetry.space_group_name_H-M   'P 1'
#
loop_
_entity.id
_entity.type
_entity.pdbx_description
1 polymer ?
#
loop_
_entity_poly.entity_id
_entity_poly.type
_entity_poly.pdbx_seq_one_letter_code
_entity_poly.pdbx_strand_id
1 'polypeptide(L)'
;MATKTHFLIILSIAIMATSIADAQILNARLNVTGIVNCTVNSTVGGAAPPFPNATVESQCPSGNNIANATTNSNGQFSISVNVAPTVLNSLQTCRIVVLTPLANCNASLPHVGHLVSDALRINELSVSGTNVTVGLSVVGLDLDVGIITG
;
A
#
# COMPACT_ATOMS: atom_id res chain seq x y z
N MET A 1 -51.92 2.06 40.80
CA MET A 1 -51.29 1.08 39.88
C MET A 1 -50.93 1.67 38.51
N ALA A 2 -51.36 2.89 38.15
CA ALA A 2 -51.11 3.50 36.85
C ALA A 2 -49.70 4.11 36.67
N THR A 3 -49.08 4.61 37.75
CA THR A 3 -47.73 5.25 37.71
C THR A 3 -46.60 4.26 37.44
N LYS A 4 -46.71 3.02 37.94
CA LYS A 4 -45.75 1.93 37.68
C LYS A 4 -45.77 1.51 36.20
N THR A 5 -46.94 1.53 35.57
CA THR A 5 -47.09 1.18 34.14
C THR A 5 -46.52 2.27 33.23
N HIS A 6 -46.66 3.55 33.58
CA HIS A 6 -46.05 4.65 32.82
C HIS A 6 -44.52 4.62 32.89
N PHE A 7 -43.96 4.27 34.05
CA PHE A 7 -42.51 4.15 34.22
C PHE A 7 -41.91 3.01 33.37
N LEU A 8 -42.62 1.88 33.25
CA LEU A 8 -42.19 0.74 32.44
C LEU A 8 -42.25 1.03 30.92
N ILE A 9 -43.24 1.80 30.47
CA ILE A 9 -43.37 2.20 29.06
C ILE A 9 -42.25 3.17 28.67
N ILE A 10 -41.92 4.15 29.52
CA ILE A 10 -40.83 5.10 29.25
C ILE A 10 -39.47 4.38 29.25
N LEU A 11 -39.28 3.40 30.15
CA LEU A 11 -38.05 2.59 30.19
C LEU A 11 -37.86 1.72 28.94
N SER A 12 -38.95 1.31 28.26
CA SER A 12 -38.87 0.53 27.01
C SER A 12 -38.46 1.35 25.78
N ILE A 13 -38.80 2.65 25.74
CA ILE A 13 -38.46 3.55 24.62
C ILE A 13 -36.98 3.96 24.67
N ALA A 14 -36.37 3.96 25.85
CA ALA A 14 -34.96 4.31 26.04
C ALA A 14 -33.95 3.23 25.57
N ILE A 15 -34.41 2.01 25.26
CA ILE A 15 -33.54 0.90 24.83
C ILE A 15 -33.31 0.90 23.30
N MET A 16 -33.98 1.80 22.58
CA MET A 16 -33.82 1.97 21.12
C MET A 16 -32.62 2.87 20.75
N ALA A 17 -31.74 3.20 21.70
CA ALA A 17 -30.35 3.47 21.37
C ALA A 17 -29.66 2.11 21.18
N THR A 18 -30.09 1.36 20.15
CA THR A 18 -29.34 0.20 19.69
C THR A 18 -27.98 0.73 19.31
N SER A 19 -27.00 0.44 20.17
CA SER A 19 -25.60 0.57 19.86
C SER A 19 -25.39 -0.14 18.52
N ILE A 20 -25.22 0.63 17.45
CA ILE A 20 -24.45 0.17 16.30
C ILE A 20 -23.00 0.09 16.77
N ALA A 21 -22.73 -0.89 17.64
CA ALA A 21 -21.41 -1.48 17.75
C ALA A 21 -21.21 -2.28 16.47
N ASP A 22 -21.10 -1.58 15.35
CA ASP A 22 -20.63 -2.16 14.12
C ASP A 22 -19.12 -2.29 14.31
N ALA A 23 -18.73 -3.39 14.94
CA ALA A 23 -17.46 -4.01 14.61
C ALA A 23 -17.60 -4.47 13.15
N GLN A 24 -17.64 -3.51 12.21
CA GLN A 24 -17.41 -3.79 10.82
C GLN A 24 -16.03 -4.38 10.79
N ILE A 25 -15.96 -5.70 10.64
CA ILE A 25 -14.74 -6.40 10.27
C ILE A 25 -14.42 -5.85 8.88
N LEU A 26 -13.73 -4.72 8.87
CA LEU A 26 -13.41 -3.97 7.67
C LEU A 26 -12.29 -4.74 7.00
N ASN A 27 -12.67 -5.55 6.02
CA ASN A 27 -11.71 -6.23 5.17
C ASN A 27 -11.15 -5.18 4.20
N ALA A 28 -10.03 -4.58 4.58
CA ALA A 28 -9.33 -3.65 3.71
C ALA A 28 -8.40 -4.43 2.78
N ARG A 29 -8.56 -4.25 1.47
CA ARG A 29 -7.66 -4.78 0.45
C ARG A 29 -6.81 -3.67 -0.11
N LEU A 30 -5.51 -3.85 -0.03
CA LEU A 30 -4.53 -2.96 -0.63
C LEU A 30 -4.08 -3.55 -1.96
N ASN A 31 -4.10 -2.74 -3.01
CA ASN A 31 -3.48 -3.05 -4.29
C ASN A 31 -2.42 -2.00 -4.61
N VAL A 32 -1.15 -2.37 -4.75
CA VAL A 32 -0.08 -1.46 -5.12
C VAL A 32 0.46 -1.86 -6.48
N THR A 33 0.46 -0.93 -7.43
CA THR A 33 0.96 -1.17 -8.77
C THR A 33 2.00 -0.12 -9.16
N GLY A 34 2.97 -0.52 -9.96
CA GLY A 34 3.98 0.40 -10.46
C GLY A 34 4.87 -0.24 -11.52
N ILE A 35 5.83 0.55 -11.99
CA ILE A 35 6.82 0.14 -12.98
C ILE A 35 8.20 0.44 -12.42
N VAL A 36 9.10 -0.53 -12.52
CA VAL A 36 10.52 -0.40 -12.21
C VAL A 36 11.29 -0.33 -13.52
N ASN A 37 12.02 0.77 -13.70
CA ASN A 37 12.82 1.00 -14.88
C ASN A 37 14.32 0.92 -14.55
N CYS A 38 15.06 0.44 -15.53
CA CYS A 38 16.50 0.33 -15.54
C CYS A 38 17.12 1.59 -16.13
N THR A 39 17.07 2.69 -15.39
CA THR A 39 17.67 3.94 -15.84
C THR A 39 19.05 4.12 -15.23
N VAL A 40 19.97 4.75 -15.96
CA VAL A 40 21.21 5.25 -15.39
C VAL A 40 21.29 6.71 -15.78
N ASN A 41 21.24 7.63 -14.81
CA ASN A 41 21.42 9.06 -15.04
C ASN A 41 20.46 9.70 -16.07
N SER A 42 19.19 9.28 -16.18
CA SER A 42 18.27 9.94 -17.13
C SER A 42 17.22 10.79 -16.43
N THR A 43 16.93 11.90 -17.10
CA THR A 43 15.84 12.82 -16.80
C THR A 43 14.52 12.06 -16.85
N VAL A 44 13.68 12.23 -15.82
CA VAL A 44 12.32 11.69 -15.73
C VAL A 44 11.59 11.89 -17.07
N GLY A 45 11.29 10.81 -17.80
CA GLY A 45 10.55 10.85 -19.07
C GLY A 45 11.24 10.27 -20.32
N GLY A 46 12.50 9.82 -20.22
CA GLY A 46 13.14 9.03 -21.29
C GLY A 46 12.64 7.58 -21.33
N ALA A 47 12.69 6.94 -22.51
CA ALA A 47 12.38 5.51 -22.69
C ALA A 47 13.44 4.62 -22.01
N ALA A 48 13.38 4.53 -20.68
CA ALA A 48 14.23 3.65 -19.91
C ALA A 48 13.80 2.19 -20.12
N PRO A 49 14.75 1.25 -20.26
CA PRO A 49 14.41 -0.16 -20.38
C PRO A 49 13.73 -0.64 -19.08
N PRO A 50 12.78 -1.60 -19.16
CA PRO A 50 12.18 -2.18 -17.96
C PRO A 50 13.21 -2.97 -17.15
N PHE A 51 13.01 -3.08 -15.83
CA PHE A 51 13.76 -4.01 -14.97
C PHE A 51 12.93 -5.29 -14.72
N PRO A 52 13.05 -6.34 -15.56
CA PRO A 52 12.27 -7.56 -15.38
C PRO A 52 12.86 -8.48 -14.30
N ASN A 53 11.99 -9.31 -13.71
CA ASN A 53 12.36 -10.29 -12.67
C ASN A 53 13.00 -9.67 -11.43
N ALA A 54 12.71 -8.40 -11.14
CA ALA A 54 13.14 -7.71 -9.95
C ALA A 54 12.15 -8.00 -8.80
N THR A 55 12.67 -8.39 -7.65
CA THR A 55 11.89 -8.55 -6.42
C THR A 55 11.70 -7.18 -5.79
N VAL A 56 10.44 -6.80 -5.61
CA VAL A 56 10.03 -5.57 -4.95
C VAL A 56 9.30 -5.89 -3.65
N GLU A 57 9.48 -5.05 -2.65
CA GLU A 57 8.86 -5.19 -1.34
C GLU A 57 8.23 -3.87 -0.92
N SER A 58 6.98 -3.92 -0.43
CA SER A 58 6.34 -2.76 0.17
C SER A 58 6.69 -2.67 1.65
N GLN A 59 7.41 -1.61 2.03
CA GLN A 59 7.83 -1.34 3.40
C GLN A 59 7.10 -0.11 3.96
N CYS A 60 6.56 -0.23 5.16
CA CYS A 60 5.89 0.87 5.87
C CYS A 60 6.62 1.20 7.17
N PRO A 61 6.55 2.46 7.65
CA PRO A 61 7.21 2.91 8.87
C PRO A 61 6.52 2.34 10.11
N SER A 62 6.74 1.06 10.34
CA SER A 62 6.44 0.28 11.55
C SER A 62 7.18 -1.08 11.50
N GLY A 63 8.07 -1.31 10.53
CA GLY A 63 8.70 -2.62 10.30
C GLY A 63 7.75 -3.68 9.72
N ASN A 64 6.53 -3.29 9.36
CA ASN A 64 5.57 -4.19 8.73
C ASN A 64 5.80 -4.16 7.21
N ASN A 65 6.52 -5.17 6.72
CA ASN A 65 6.57 -5.48 5.30
C ASN A 65 5.17 -5.99 4.93
N ILE A 66 4.46 -5.27 4.05
CA ILE A 66 3.07 -5.66 3.75
C ILE A 66 3.07 -6.89 2.82
N ALA A 67 3.85 -6.86 1.75
CA ALA A 67 4.03 -7.97 0.81
C ALA A 67 5.19 -7.70 -0.16
N ASN A 68 5.52 -8.71 -0.96
CA ASN A 68 6.46 -8.63 -2.06
C ASN A 68 5.80 -9.01 -3.39
N ALA A 69 6.45 -8.63 -4.49
CA ALA A 69 6.09 -9.03 -5.85
C ALA A 69 7.35 -9.13 -6.71
N THR A 70 7.21 -9.77 -7.86
CA THR A 70 8.25 -9.82 -8.89
C THR A 70 7.78 -9.06 -10.11
N THR A 71 8.65 -8.22 -10.68
CA THR A 71 8.33 -7.48 -11.90
C THR A 71 8.27 -8.41 -13.12
N ASN A 72 7.34 -8.14 -14.04
CA ASN A 72 7.22 -8.87 -15.30
C ASN A 72 8.22 -8.38 -16.36
N SER A 73 8.13 -8.90 -17.60
CA SER A 73 8.99 -8.50 -18.73
C SER A 73 8.98 -7.01 -19.05
N ASN A 74 7.93 -6.30 -18.65
CA ASN A 74 7.75 -4.87 -18.84
C ASN A 74 8.11 -4.05 -17.59
N GLY A 75 8.74 -4.67 -16.58
CA GLY A 75 9.11 -4.00 -15.33
C GLY A 75 7.93 -3.70 -14.41
N GLN A 76 6.72 -4.15 -14.75
CA GLN A 76 5.51 -3.88 -13.98
C GLN A 76 5.38 -4.85 -12.81
N PHE A 77 4.95 -4.35 -11.66
CA PHE A 77 4.59 -5.16 -10.50
C PHE A 77 3.18 -4.83 -10.01
N SER A 78 2.55 -5.81 -9.36
CA SER A 78 1.31 -5.63 -8.62
C SER A 78 1.38 -6.43 -7.32
N ILE A 79 1.11 -5.74 -6.21
CA ILE A 79 1.05 -6.31 -4.87
C ILE A 79 -0.39 -6.21 -4.41
N SER A 80 -1.04 -7.34 -4.14
CA SER A 80 -2.41 -7.39 -3.63
C SER A 80 -2.45 -8.13 -2.31
N VAL A 81 -2.89 -7.45 -1.25
CA VAL A 81 -2.83 -7.96 0.12
C VAL A 81 -3.99 -7.44 0.97
N ASN A 82 -4.53 -8.31 1.82
CA ASN A 82 -5.53 -7.89 2.80
C ASN A 82 -4.80 -7.30 4.01
N VAL A 83 -5.12 -6.06 4.34
CA VAL A 83 -4.50 -5.31 5.43
C VAL A 83 -5.51 -5.03 6.53
N ALA A 84 -5.03 -4.90 7.76
CA ALA A 84 -5.86 -4.37 8.82
C ALA A 84 -6.19 -2.90 8.53
N PRO A 85 -7.39 -2.42 8.93
CA PRO A 85 -7.78 -1.02 8.73
C PRO A 85 -6.83 -0.02 9.40
N THR A 86 -6.07 -0.44 10.42
CA THR A 86 -5.04 0.38 11.07
C THR A 86 -3.87 0.73 10.15
N VAL A 87 -3.57 -0.10 9.15
CA VAL A 87 -2.50 0.12 8.16
C VAL A 87 -2.91 1.16 7.13
N LEU A 88 -4.22 1.39 6.92
CA LEU A 88 -4.73 2.38 5.95
C LEU A 88 -4.18 3.79 6.23
N ASN A 89 -4.02 4.15 7.51
CA ASN A 89 -3.51 5.46 7.93
C ASN A 89 -2.01 5.64 7.64
N SER A 90 -1.24 4.55 7.56
CA SER A 90 0.21 4.60 7.28
C SER A 90 0.55 4.34 5.81
N LEU A 91 -0.42 4.04 4.96
CA LEU A 91 -0.20 3.74 3.53
C LEU A 91 0.55 4.84 2.77
N GLN A 92 0.28 6.11 3.08
CA GLN A 92 0.95 7.25 2.44
C GLN A 92 2.43 7.36 2.83
N THR A 93 2.84 6.68 3.89
CA THR A 93 4.23 6.68 4.37
C THR A 93 4.97 5.40 3.99
N CYS A 94 4.27 4.44 3.38
CA CYS A 94 4.89 3.28 2.79
C CYS A 94 5.69 3.66 1.55
N ARG A 95 6.63 2.78 1.20
CA ARG A 95 7.53 2.92 0.05
C ARG A 95 7.82 1.54 -0.53
N ILE A 96 8.12 1.49 -1.82
CA ILE A 96 8.54 0.27 -2.49
C ILE A 96 10.06 0.23 -2.50
N VAL A 97 10.62 -0.90 -2.10
CA VAL A 97 12.06 -1.15 -2.12
C VAL A 97 12.33 -2.30 -3.08
N VAL A 98 13.26 -2.12 -4.02
CA VAL A 98 13.70 -3.19 -4.91
C VAL A 98 14.87 -3.93 -4.26
N LEU A 99 14.66 -5.20 -3.95
CA LEU A 99 15.64 -6.05 -3.27
C LEU A 99 16.65 -6.68 -4.24
N THR A 100 16.29 -6.81 -5.52
CA THR A 100 17.21 -7.34 -6.54
C THR A 100 18.40 -6.38 -6.74
N PRO A 101 19.64 -6.90 -6.77
CA PRO A 101 20.82 -6.07 -7.02
C PRO A 101 20.72 -5.28 -8.32
N LEU A 102 21.06 -4.00 -8.25
CA LEU A 102 21.04 -3.08 -9.40
C LEU A 102 22.00 -3.54 -10.52
N ALA A 103 23.05 -4.28 -10.18
CA ALA A 103 23.95 -4.91 -11.15
C ALA A 103 23.24 -5.87 -12.13
N ASN A 104 22.12 -6.48 -11.73
CA ASN A 104 21.33 -7.36 -12.61
C ASN A 104 20.60 -6.58 -13.71
N CYS A 105 20.40 -5.29 -13.48
CA CYS A 105 19.78 -4.36 -14.41
C CYS A 105 20.82 -3.70 -15.32
N ASN A 106 21.94 -3.24 -14.75
CA ASN A 106 23.10 -2.75 -15.49
C ASN A 106 24.38 -3.06 -14.72
N ALA A 107 25.31 -3.79 -15.34
CA ALA A 107 26.56 -4.22 -14.71
C ALA A 107 27.48 -3.06 -14.26
N SER A 108 27.26 -1.84 -14.74
CA SER A 108 27.96 -0.62 -14.28
C SER A 108 27.42 -0.06 -12.95
N LEU A 109 26.31 -0.61 -12.43
CA LEU A 109 25.72 -0.20 -11.16
C LEU A 109 26.32 -0.98 -9.98
N PRO A 110 26.33 -0.40 -8.77
CA PRO A 110 26.80 -1.11 -7.59
C PRO A 110 25.93 -2.33 -7.27
N HIS A 111 26.58 -3.37 -6.75
CA HIS A 111 25.90 -4.55 -6.21
C HIS A 111 25.22 -4.26 -4.85
N VAL A 112 25.55 -3.12 -4.25
CA VAL A 112 25.05 -2.64 -2.96
C VAL A 112 24.19 -1.40 -3.18
N GLY A 113 23.08 -1.32 -2.43
CA GLY A 113 22.07 -0.28 -2.57
C GLY A 113 20.75 -0.83 -3.12
N HIS A 114 19.67 -0.14 -2.80
CA HIS A 114 18.32 -0.49 -3.21
C HIS A 114 17.65 0.70 -3.88
N LEU A 115 16.86 0.43 -4.92
CA LEU A 115 15.90 1.41 -5.42
C LEU A 115 14.79 1.56 -4.40
N VAL A 116 14.51 2.80 -4.00
CA VAL A 116 13.42 3.11 -3.08
C VAL A 116 12.52 4.13 -3.75
N SER A 117 11.21 3.85 -3.77
CA SER A 117 10.23 4.82 -4.28
C SER A 117 10.03 5.95 -3.30
N ASP A 118 9.54 7.08 -3.82
CA ASP A 118 8.83 8.07 -3.00
C ASP A 118 7.60 7.46 -2.31
N ALA A 119 6.96 8.27 -1.47
CA ALA A 119 5.70 7.98 -0.82
C ALA A 119 4.63 7.49 -1.82
N LEU A 120 3.93 6.40 -1.46
CA LEU A 120 2.84 5.86 -2.28
C LEU A 120 1.70 6.88 -2.42
N ARG A 121 1.13 6.99 -3.62
CA ARG A 121 -0.03 7.86 -3.88
C ARG A 121 -1.29 7.03 -4.04
N ILE A 122 -2.39 7.50 -3.45
CA ILE A 122 -3.71 6.88 -3.61
C ILE A 122 -4.24 7.24 -5.01
N ASN A 123 -4.55 6.21 -5.80
CA ASN A 123 -5.11 6.35 -7.14
C ASN A 123 -6.58 5.92 -7.21
N GLU A 124 -6.98 4.94 -6.38
CA GLU A 124 -8.37 4.54 -6.23
C GLU A 124 -8.73 4.26 -4.76
N LEU A 125 -9.97 4.59 -4.41
CA LEU A 125 -10.62 4.19 -3.17
C LEU A 125 -12.02 3.72 -3.52
N SER A 126 -12.33 2.47 -3.22
CA SER A 126 -13.65 1.88 -3.50
C SER A 126 -14.17 1.16 -2.27
N VAL A 127 -15.45 1.36 -1.96
CA VAL A 127 -16.13 0.72 -0.84
C VAL A 127 -17.27 -0.12 -1.40
N SER A 128 -17.28 -1.42 -1.10
CA SER A 128 -18.34 -2.34 -1.49
C SER A 128 -18.76 -3.17 -0.29
N GLY A 129 -19.90 -2.80 0.31
CA GLY A 129 -20.35 -3.35 1.59
C GLY A 129 -19.34 -3.05 2.70
N THR A 130 -18.83 -4.10 3.34
CA THR A 130 -17.78 -4.02 4.39
C THR A 130 -16.35 -4.11 3.84
N ASN A 131 -16.17 -4.24 2.52
CA ASN A 131 -14.85 -4.29 1.90
C ASN A 131 -14.43 -2.90 1.44
N VAL A 132 -13.19 -2.52 1.78
CA VAL A 132 -12.57 -1.29 1.32
C VAL A 132 -11.37 -1.65 0.46
N THR A 133 -11.38 -1.28 -0.81
CA THR A 133 -10.23 -1.44 -1.70
C THR A 133 -9.52 -0.10 -1.84
N VAL A 134 -8.22 -0.09 -1.58
CA VAL A 134 -7.34 1.06 -1.80
C VAL A 134 -6.31 0.67 -2.83
N GLY A 135 -6.31 1.35 -3.96
CA GLY A 135 -5.28 1.19 -4.97
C GLY A 135 -4.28 2.32 -4.88
N LEU A 136 -3.03 1.93 -4.73
CA LEU A 136 -1.87 2.80 -4.66
C LEU A 136 -1.05 2.65 -5.93
N SER A 137 -0.51 3.76 -6.40
CA SER A 137 0.42 3.78 -7.51
C SER A 137 1.68 4.56 -7.16
N VAL A 138 2.80 4.11 -7.69
CA VAL A 138 4.05 4.87 -7.74
C VAL A 138 4.35 5.20 -9.18
N VAL A 139 4.69 6.47 -9.43
CA VAL A 139 5.18 6.90 -10.75
C VAL A 139 6.65 6.52 -10.79
N GLY A 140 6.98 5.53 -11.63
CA GLY A 140 8.34 5.11 -12.02
C GLY A 140 9.38 5.11 -10.90
N LEU A 141 9.78 3.93 -10.42
CA LEU A 141 11.04 3.85 -9.67
C LEU A 141 12.19 4.02 -10.66
N ASP A 142 12.72 5.24 -10.73
CA ASP A 142 13.93 5.54 -11.47
C ASP A 142 15.14 5.37 -10.54
N LEU A 143 16.25 4.91 -11.12
CA LEU A 143 17.56 4.92 -10.49
C LEU A 143 18.09 6.36 -10.50
N ASP A 144 17.54 7.21 -9.64
CA ASP A 144 18.33 8.34 -9.19
C ASP A 144 19.48 7.75 -8.36
N VAL A 145 20.72 8.10 -8.67
CA VAL A 145 21.91 7.63 -7.94
C VAL A 145 21.96 8.33 -6.56
N GLY A 146 20.83 8.45 -5.88
CA GLY A 146 20.72 8.57 -4.43
C GLY A 146 20.93 7.19 -3.80
N ILE A 147 22.15 6.68 -3.90
CA ILE A 147 22.58 5.55 -3.09
C ILE A 147 22.40 6.01 -1.64
N ILE A 148 21.38 5.50 -0.94
CA ILE A 148 21.39 5.51 0.53
C ILE A 148 22.48 4.53 0.95
N THR A 149 23.72 5.02 0.92
CA THR A 149 24.81 4.44 1.69
C THR A 149 24.42 4.62 3.15
N GLY A 150 24.03 3.52 3.79
CA GLY A 150 23.91 3.48 5.25
C GLY A 150 25.23 3.78 5.93
#